data_AF-A0A2E3YCD4-F1
#
_entry.id   AF-A0A2E3YCD4-F1
#
_cell.length_a   1.000
_cell.length_b   1.000
_cell.length_c   1.000
_cell.angle_alpha   90.00
_cell.angle_beta   90.00
_cell.angle_gamma   90.00
#
_symmetry.space_group_name_H-M   'P 1'
#
loop_
_entity.id
_entity.type
_entity.pdbx_description
1 polymer ?
#
loop_
_entity_poly.entity_id
_entity_poly.type
_entity_poly.pdbx_seq_one_letter_code
_entity_poly.pdbx_strand_id
1 'polypeptide(L)'
;MLSEKDLGCIRLRIHGGDYLVLYSDGIPEAINPSDEMFGYDRTIETVREACVEGISAEDLVERLMSKAREFAGEEPQADDMTCVVVKIEA
;
A
#
# COMPACT_ATOMS: atom_id res chain seq x y z
N MET A 1 8.77 -27.13 -6.70
CA MET A 1 8.20 -27.79 -5.51
C MET A 1 8.48 -26.86 -4.34
N LEU A 2 7.50 -26.08 -3.91
CA LEU A 2 7.63 -25.33 -2.66
C LEU A 2 7.61 -26.39 -1.55
N SER A 3 8.76 -26.63 -0.92
CA SER A 3 8.83 -27.41 0.33
C SER A 3 7.82 -26.82 1.30
N GLU A 4 7.14 -27.65 2.09
CA GLU A 4 6.28 -27.21 3.19
C GLU A 4 7.03 -26.16 4.02
N LYS A 5 6.74 -24.87 3.77
CA LYS A 5 7.32 -23.77 4.52
C LYS A 5 6.46 -23.61 5.76
N ASP A 6 7.07 -23.69 6.93
CA ASP A 6 6.41 -23.37 8.19
C ASP A 6 5.84 -21.94 8.11
N LEU A 7 4.51 -21.85 8.06
CA LEU A 7 3.81 -20.57 8.07
C LEU A 7 3.83 -20.01 9.49
N GLY A 8 4.47 -18.86 9.66
CA GLY A 8 4.44 -18.12 10.92
C GLY A 8 3.07 -17.47 11.18
N CYS A 9 2.69 -17.32 12.44
CA CYS A 9 1.52 -16.57 12.85
C CYS A 9 1.95 -15.35 13.66
N ILE A 10 1.48 -14.17 13.24
CA ILE A 10 1.61 -12.92 13.99
C ILE A 10 0.22 -12.54 14.50
N ARG A 11 0.12 -12.17 15.79
CA ARG A 11 -1.12 -11.68 16.40
C ARG A 11 -0.90 -10.28 16.92
N LEU A 12 -1.77 -9.36 16.54
CA LEU A 12 -1.75 -7.96 16.95
C LEU A 12 -3.13 -7.56 17.50
N ARG A 13 -3.16 -6.64 18.46
CA ARG A 13 -4.39 -6.02 18.95
C ARG A 13 -4.57 -4.68 18.25
N ILE A 14 -5.73 -4.50 17.62
CA ILE A 14 -6.15 -3.27 16.94
C ILE A 14 -7.21 -2.55 17.79
N HIS A 15 -7.22 -1.23 17.75
CA HIS A 15 -8.12 -0.35 18.50
C HIS A 15 -8.90 0.57 17.56
N GLY A 16 -9.93 1.22 18.09
CA GLY A 16 -10.66 2.25 17.36
C GLY A 16 -9.74 3.36 16.87
N GLY A 17 -9.88 3.73 15.60
CA GLY A 17 -9.00 4.67 14.90
C GLY A 17 -7.81 4.04 14.17
N ASP A 18 -7.51 2.74 14.39
CA ASP A 18 -6.40 2.07 13.70
C ASP A 18 -6.76 1.72 12.23
N TYR A 19 -5.72 1.64 11.40
CA TYR A 19 -5.80 1.21 10.01
C TYR A 19 -4.95 -0.04 9.80
N LEU A 20 -5.51 -1.04 9.14
CA LEU A 20 -4.77 -2.17 8.56
C LEU A 20 -4.72 -1.99 7.05
N VAL A 21 -3.52 -1.81 6.50
CA VAL A 21 -3.29 -1.64 5.07
C VAL A 21 -2.45 -2.81 4.57
N LEU A 22 -2.97 -3.52 3.57
CA LEU A 22 -2.32 -4.65 2.91
C LEU A 22 -2.18 -4.29 1.43
N TYR A 23 -0.99 -4.47 0.87
CA TYR A 23 -0.74 -4.17 -0.54
C TYR A 23 0.23 -5.17 -1.17
N SER A 24 0.14 -5.35 -2.50
CA SER A 24 1.13 -6.08 -3.29
C SER A 24 2.34 -5.22 -3.63
N ASP A 25 3.44 -5.87 -3.97
CA ASP A 25 4.70 -5.27 -4.45
C ASP A 25 4.55 -4.43 -5.73
N GLY A 26 3.56 -4.71 -6.59
CA GLY A 26 3.28 -3.87 -7.76
C GLY A 26 3.06 -2.38 -7.46
N ILE A 27 2.71 -1.98 -6.23
CA ILE A 27 2.60 -0.56 -5.83
C ILE A 27 3.99 0.07 -5.63
N PRO A 28 4.83 -0.38 -4.66
CA PRO A 28 6.16 0.20 -4.46
C PRO A 28 7.10 -0.03 -5.66
N GLU A 29 6.87 -1.05 -6.49
CA GLU A 29 7.69 -1.34 -7.67
C GLU A 29 7.26 -0.58 -8.93
N ALA A 30 6.24 0.29 -8.87
CA ALA A 30 5.88 1.16 -9.99
C ALA A 30 7.08 2.04 -10.41
N ILE A 31 7.43 2.04 -11.71
CA ILE A 31 8.61 2.70 -12.25
C ILE A 31 8.21 3.99 -12.97
N ASN A 32 9.02 5.05 -12.82
CA ASN A 32 8.88 6.31 -13.55
C ASN A 32 9.77 6.35 -14.81
N PRO A 33 9.66 7.38 -15.69
CA PRO A 33 10.47 7.47 -16.91
C PRO A 33 12.00 7.58 -16.69
N SER A 34 12.44 7.79 -15.45
CA SER A 34 13.85 7.82 -15.06
C SER A 34 14.35 6.48 -14.52
N ASP A 35 13.56 5.41 -14.66
CA ASP A 35 13.84 4.07 -14.15
C ASP A 35 13.96 4.01 -12.61
N GLU A 36 13.30 4.93 -11.91
CA GLU A 36 13.22 4.93 -10.46
C GLU A 36 11.92 4.29 -9.99
N MET A 37 11.99 3.50 -8.90
CA MET A 37 10.80 2.93 -8.27
C MET A 37 10.08 3.95 -7.38
N PHE A 38 8.75 3.83 -7.27
CA PHE A 38 7.94 4.61 -6.34
C PHE A 38 8.45 4.40 -4.91
N GLY A 39 8.75 3.15 -4.57
CA GLY A 39 9.47 2.74 -3.38
C GLY A 39 8.59 2.56 -2.15
N TYR A 40 9.10 1.77 -1.21
CA TYR A 40 8.44 1.49 0.06
C TYR A 40 8.33 2.72 0.95
N ASP A 41 9.31 3.63 0.91
CA ASP A 41 9.30 4.84 1.74
C ASP A 41 8.13 5.76 1.38
N ARG A 42 7.93 6.06 0.09
CA ARG A 42 6.79 6.89 -0.38
C ARG A 42 5.45 6.20 -0.14
N THR A 43 5.41 4.87 -0.25
CA THR A 43 4.22 4.06 0.07
C THR A 43 3.85 4.19 1.55
N ILE A 44 4.81 4.01 2.45
CA ILE A 44 4.62 4.11 3.90
C ILE A 44 4.25 5.54 4.31
N GLU A 45 4.90 6.55 3.72
CA GLU A 45 4.61 7.96 3.97
C GLU A 45 3.17 8.31 3.56
N THR A 46 2.75 7.92 2.35
CA THR A 46 1.38 8.13 1.85
C THR A 46 0.34 7.53 2.81
N VAL A 47 0.59 6.31 3.31
CA VAL A 47 -0.29 5.64 4.27
C VAL A 47 -0.32 6.39 5.60
N ARG A 48 0.85 6.79 6.13
CA ARG A 48 0.93 7.52 7.41
C ARG A 48 0.20 8.85 7.36
N GLU A 49 0.38 9.62 6.30
CA GLU A 49 -0.31 10.91 6.13
C GLU A 49 -1.83 10.73 6.14
N ALA A 50 -2.33 9.77 5.38
CA ALA A 50 -3.76 9.45 5.35
C ALA A 50 -4.31 9.00 6.71
N CYS A 51 -3.57 8.20 7.46
CA CYS A 51 -3.96 7.79 8.81
C CYS A 51 -4.01 8.99 9.77
N VAL A 52 -3.04 9.91 9.70
CA VAL A 52 -3.01 11.14 10.51
C VAL A 52 -4.18 12.06 10.17
N GLU A 53 -4.51 12.19 8.89
CA GLU A 53 -5.68 12.95 8.43
C GLU A 53 -7.02 12.31 8.81
N GLY A 54 -7.03 10.99 9.06
CA GLY A 54 -8.23 10.26 9.47
C GLY A 54 -9.21 10.00 8.34
N ILE A 55 -8.75 9.95 7.07
CA ILE A 55 -9.60 9.77 5.88
C ILE A 55 -10.30 8.39 5.87
N SER A 56 -11.26 8.18 4.96
CA SER A 56 -11.94 6.89 4.86
C SER A 56 -11.01 5.79 4.31
N ALA A 57 -11.39 4.53 4.50
CA ALA A 57 -10.63 3.40 3.94
C ALA A 57 -10.59 3.45 2.40
N GLU A 58 -11.71 3.86 1.77
CA GLU A 58 -11.83 4.01 0.32
C GLU A 58 -10.91 5.13 -0.21
N ASP A 59 -10.92 6.30 0.45
CA ASP A 59 -10.04 7.42 0.08
C ASP A 59 -8.56 7.04 0.20
N LEU A 60 -8.20 6.20 1.18
CA LEU A 60 -6.82 5.73 1.33
C LEU A 60 -6.42 4.77 0.21
N VAL A 61 -7.31 3.86 -0.21
CA VAL A 61 -7.07 3.02 -1.39
C VAL A 61 -6.85 3.89 -2.61
N GLU A 62 -7.74 4.86 -2.87
CA GLU A 62 -7.64 5.74 -4.04
C GLU A 62 -6.34 6.55 -4.02
N ARG A 63 -6.01 7.16 -2.87
CA ARG A 63 -4.80 7.97 -2.69
C ARG A 63 -3.53 7.16 -2.96
N LEU A 64 -3.41 5.96 -2.41
CA LEU A 64 -2.21 5.15 -2.59
C LEU A 64 -2.06 4.73 -4.06
N MET A 65 -3.16 4.31 -4.68
CA MET A 65 -3.19 3.91 -6.08
C MET A 65 -2.93 5.10 -7.03
N SER A 66 -3.44 6.30 -6.71
CA SER A 66 -3.20 7.49 -7.51
C SER A 66 -1.75 7.95 -7.41
N LYS A 67 -1.15 7.95 -6.22
CA LYS A 67 0.26 8.33 -6.02
C LYS A 67 1.23 7.46 -6.80
N ALA A 68 1.01 6.14 -6.81
CA ALA A 68 1.83 5.22 -7.60
C ALA A 68 1.68 5.48 -9.11
N ARG A 69 0.45 5.67 -9.61
CA ARG A 69 0.19 6.00 -11.02
C ARG A 69 0.76 7.36 -11.43
N GLU A 70 0.56 8.39 -10.62
CA GLU A 70 1.09 9.73 -10.83
C GLU A 70 2.61 9.72 -10.89
N PHE A 71 3.25 8.91 -10.03
CA PHE A 71 4.69 8.75 -10.04
C PHE A 71 5.19 8.05 -11.31
N ALA A 72 4.50 7.00 -11.77
CA ALA A 72 4.83 6.29 -13.01
C ALA A 72 4.61 7.16 -14.27
N GLY A 73 3.63 8.07 -14.23
CA GLY A 73 3.30 8.93 -15.37
C GLY A 73 2.74 8.13 -16.54
N GLU A 74 3.40 8.23 -17.70
CA GLU A 74 3.02 7.51 -18.92
C GLU A 74 3.68 6.12 -19.03
N GLU A 75 4.53 5.75 -18.05
CA GLU A 75 5.13 4.41 -18.06
C GLU A 75 4.06 3.33 -17.88
N PRO A 76 4.12 2.25 -18.68
CA PRO A 76 3.19 1.16 -18.54
C PRO A 76 3.37 0.50 -17.17
N GLN A 77 2.25 0.07 -16.60
CA GLN A 77 2.26 -0.67 -15.34
C GLN A 77 3.07 -1.97 -15.53
N ALA A 78 4.12 -2.13 -14.71
CA ALA A 78 5.01 -3.28 -14.77
C ALA A 78 4.44 -4.54 -14.10
N ASP A 79 3.62 -4.37 -13.06
CA ASP A 79 3.03 -5.46 -12.27
C ASP A 79 1.67 -5.07 -11.66
N ASP A 80 0.86 -6.05 -11.26
CA ASP A 80 -0.48 -5.85 -10.71
C ASP A 80 -0.47 -5.15 -9.34
N MET A 81 -1.15 -4.00 -9.26
CA MET A 81 -1.34 -3.26 -8.02
C MET A 81 -2.61 -3.69 -7.30
N THR A 82 -2.48 -4.20 -6.08
CA THR A 82 -3.61 -4.54 -5.21
C THR A 82 -3.45 -3.84 -3.86
N CYS A 83 -4.53 -3.26 -3.33
CA CYS A 83 -4.57 -2.64 -2.01
C CYS A 83 -5.88 -2.99 -1.30
N VAL A 84 -5.79 -3.32 -0.01
CA VAL A 84 -6.92 -3.54 0.89
C VAL A 84 -6.70 -2.71 2.14
N VAL A 85 -7.69 -1.89 2.50
CA VAL A 85 -7.68 -1.06 3.71
C VAL A 85 -8.84 -1.46 4.60
N VAL A 86 -8.55 -1.66 5.87
CA VAL A 86 -9.55 -1.79 6.94
C VAL A 86 -9.31 -0.67 7.94
N LYS A 87 -10.30 0.22 8.11
CA LYS A 87 -10.33 1.22 9.17
C LYS A 87 -11.23 0.71 10.29
N ILE A 88 -10.73 0.76 11.52
CA ILE A 88 -11.52 0.42 12.70
C ILE A 88 -12.18 1.70 13.20
N GLU A 89 -13.51 1.72 13.19
CA GLU A 89 -14.27 2.84 13.75
C GLU A 89 -13.99 2.99 15.26
N ALA A 90 -14.00 4.23 15.73
CA ALA A 90 -13.74 4.58 17.12
C ALA A 90 -14.93 4.27 18.05
#